data_AF-A0A957GB17-F1
#
_entry.id   AF-A0A957GB17-F1
#
_cell.length_a   1.000
_cell.length_b   1.000
_cell.length_c   1.000
_cell.angle_alpha   90.00
_cell.angle_beta   90.00
_cell.angle_gamma   90.00
#
_symmetry.space_group_name_H-M   'P 1'
#
loop_
_entity.id
_entity.type
_entity.pdbx_description
1 polymer ?
#
loop_
_entity_poly.entity_id
_entity_poly.type
_entity_poly.pdbx_seq_one_letter_code
_entity_poly.pdbx_strand_id
1 'polypeptide(L)'
;MADNFVRYARLEPRPFARDLTAGFAAAIHDPVWFLGRQWQMGEHQGENASSPIWVNYDLVQQPLRAADPRFDPTVIPAEAIVESEIDDWWTMGRRVRMGQRLQDHPALQARDDLRFHNPPPPYERFQGQFDGRAVWRARAELGLADEDFGVAIPPDSTPAWDSERLLYRQGEAEAFATAAHRLAVQEHRGGRMDWYAVMATAEEGAPDPEPVPGQAIPTMLHYPGAPASRWWQIEDAEVDVGGYVPDSAHTPTAFLTELVFSHSDDWFLFPVQSPAGYVVTMATLAVRDVFGRTYSSQERDGAGEWLYPGLQP
;
A
#
# COMPACT_ATOMS: atom_id res chain seq x y z
N MET A 1 -52.37 -31.50 -40.70
CA MET A 1 -52.16 -30.32 -39.85
C MET A 1 -52.25 -30.79 -38.41
N ALA A 2 -51.12 -30.84 -37.70
CA ALA A 2 -51.09 -31.14 -36.27
C ALA A 2 -50.92 -29.81 -35.54
N ASP A 3 -51.94 -29.40 -34.78
CA ASP A 3 -51.86 -28.20 -33.95
C ASP A 3 -50.92 -28.46 -32.77
N ASN A 4 -49.85 -27.67 -32.73
CA ASN A 4 -48.88 -27.70 -31.65
C ASN A 4 -49.37 -26.79 -30.52
N PHE A 5 -49.92 -27.37 -29.46
CA PHE A 5 -50.32 -26.60 -28.27
C PHE A 5 -49.10 -26.29 -27.42
N VAL A 6 -48.62 -25.04 -27.44
CA VAL A 6 -47.61 -24.55 -26.50
C VAL A 6 -48.31 -24.27 -25.16
N ARG A 7 -48.00 -25.06 -24.14
CA ARG A 7 -48.45 -24.81 -22.76
C ARG A 7 -47.44 -23.95 -22.04
N TYR A 8 -47.87 -22.79 -21.57
CA TYR A 8 -47.10 -21.96 -20.64
C TYR A 8 -47.63 -22.20 -19.22
N ALA A 9 -46.76 -22.65 -18.32
CA ALA A 9 -47.08 -22.69 -16.89
C ALA A 9 -46.56 -21.39 -16.27
N ARG A 10 -47.48 -20.50 -15.87
CA ARG A 10 -47.12 -19.29 -15.13
C ARG A 10 -46.98 -19.66 -13.65
N LEU A 11 -45.80 -19.42 -13.09
CA LEU A 11 -45.60 -19.48 -11.65
C LEU A 11 -46.19 -18.22 -11.04
N GLU A 12 -47.24 -18.37 -10.22
CA GLU A 12 -47.82 -17.27 -9.46
C GLU A 12 -47.53 -17.47 -7.96
N PRO A 13 -47.07 -16.42 -7.25
CA PRO A 13 -46.95 -16.49 -5.81
C PRO A 13 -48.33 -16.75 -5.20
N ARG A 14 -48.39 -17.50 -4.10
CA ARG A 14 -49.61 -17.72 -3.31
C ARG A 14 -49.60 -16.80 -2.10
N PRO A 15 -49.98 -15.51 -2.23
CA PRO A 15 -49.79 -14.49 -1.18
C PRO A 15 -50.57 -14.75 0.11
N PHE A 16 -51.53 -15.68 0.11
CA PHE A 16 -52.36 -16.01 1.28
C PHE A 16 -52.07 -17.39 1.87
N ALA A 17 -51.06 -18.12 1.37
CA ALA A 17 -50.65 -19.37 1.95
C ALA A 17 -50.01 -19.10 3.33
N ARG A 18 -50.63 -19.61 4.40
CA ARG A 18 -50.17 -19.43 5.79
C ARG A 18 -49.26 -20.56 6.29
N ASP A 19 -49.09 -21.60 5.48
CA ASP A 19 -48.21 -22.72 5.75
C ASP A 19 -46.97 -22.59 4.87
N LEU A 20 -45.86 -22.22 5.50
CA LEU A 20 -44.56 -22.07 4.85
C LEU A 20 -43.68 -23.31 5.03
N THR A 21 -44.17 -24.35 5.72
CA THR A 21 -43.38 -25.55 6.04
C THR A 21 -42.83 -26.22 4.78
N ALA A 22 -43.61 -26.29 3.71
CA ALA A 22 -43.15 -26.85 2.43
C ALA A 22 -42.04 -26.01 1.76
N GLY A 23 -42.11 -24.67 1.86
CA GLY A 23 -41.09 -23.78 1.32
C GLY A 23 -39.80 -23.82 2.14
N PHE A 24 -39.91 -23.85 3.47
CA PHE A 24 -38.77 -23.98 4.38
C PHE A 24 -38.17 -25.39 4.41
N ALA A 25 -38.90 -26.42 4.00
CA ALA A 25 -38.39 -27.79 3.95
C ALA A 25 -37.26 -27.96 2.93
N ALA A 26 -37.13 -27.04 1.95
CA ALA A 26 -36.13 -27.10 0.87
C ALA A 26 -36.00 -28.51 0.26
N ALA A 27 -37.15 -29.17 0.07
CA ALA A 27 -37.18 -30.59 -0.27
C ALA A 27 -36.58 -30.82 -1.67
N ILE A 28 -35.53 -31.64 -1.73
CA ILE A 28 -34.91 -32.05 -2.98
C ILE A 28 -35.79 -33.11 -3.63
N HIS A 29 -36.58 -32.72 -4.63
CA HIS A 29 -37.53 -33.62 -5.30
C HIS A 29 -36.87 -34.55 -6.32
N ASP A 30 -35.73 -34.15 -6.90
CA ASP A 30 -34.96 -34.98 -7.83
C ASP A 30 -33.46 -34.77 -7.62
N PRO A 31 -32.83 -35.54 -6.71
CA PRO A 31 -31.39 -35.49 -6.51
C PRO A 31 -30.61 -35.87 -7.78
N VAL A 32 -31.18 -36.72 -8.65
CA VAL A 32 -30.52 -37.19 -9.87
C VAL A 32 -30.46 -36.07 -10.91
N TRP A 33 -31.48 -35.22 -10.98
CA TRP A 33 -31.44 -34.02 -11.83
C TRP A 33 -30.31 -33.07 -11.43
N PHE A 34 -30.08 -32.85 -10.13
CA PHE A 34 -28.95 -32.02 -9.67
C PHE A 34 -27.59 -32.63 -10.07
N LEU A 35 -27.41 -33.94 -9.91
CA LEU A 35 -26.19 -34.64 -10.35
C LEU A 35 -26.02 -34.57 -11.88
N GLY A 36 -27.11 -34.69 -12.65
CA GLY A 36 -27.10 -34.53 -14.10
C GLY A 36 -26.72 -33.11 -14.53
N ARG A 37 -27.15 -32.09 -13.78
CA ARG A 37 -26.75 -30.70 -13.98
C ARG A 37 -25.28 -30.45 -13.64
N GLN A 38 -24.78 -31.02 -12.54
CA GLN A 38 -23.35 -31.00 -12.22
C GLN A 38 -22.52 -31.62 -13.36
N TRP A 39 -22.92 -32.80 -13.85
CA TRP A 39 -22.29 -33.44 -15.01
C TRP A 39 -22.33 -32.56 -16.27
N GLN A 40 -23.48 -31.96 -16.60
CA GLN A 40 -23.63 -31.10 -17.78
C GLN A 40 -22.79 -29.83 -17.71
N MET A 41 -22.61 -29.26 -16.51
CA MET A 41 -21.77 -28.09 -16.27
C MET A 41 -20.28 -28.42 -16.16
N GLY A 42 -19.91 -29.70 -16.24
CA GLY A 42 -18.51 -30.12 -16.21
C GLY A 42 -17.95 -30.35 -14.80
N GLU A 43 -18.73 -30.21 -13.73
CA GLU A 43 -18.30 -30.44 -12.33
C GLU A 43 -17.73 -31.84 -12.09
N HIS A 44 -18.12 -32.81 -12.91
CA HIS A 44 -17.60 -34.19 -12.83
C HIS A 44 -16.33 -34.40 -13.65
N GLN A 45 -15.93 -33.42 -14.46
CA GLN A 45 -14.59 -33.37 -15.02
C GLN A 45 -13.72 -32.82 -13.89
N GLY A 46 -13.04 -33.72 -13.18
CA GLY A 46 -12.14 -33.30 -12.11
C GLY A 46 -11.09 -32.37 -12.68
N GLU A 47 -11.20 -31.08 -12.38
CA GLU A 47 -10.10 -30.16 -12.58
C GLU A 47 -9.02 -30.46 -11.55
N ASN A 48 -7.75 -30.19 -11.91
CA ASN A 48 -6.66 -30.33 -10.97
C ASN A 48 -6.75 -29.20 -9.92
N ALA A 49 -7.65 -29.36 -8.95
CA ALA A 49 -7.85 -28.47 -7.81
C ALA A 49 -6.76 -28.68 -6.76
N SER A 50 -5.50 -28.67 -7.20
CA SER A 50 -4.37 -28.82 -6.30
C SER A 50 -4.26 -27.56 -5.45
N SER A 51 -4.38 -27.70 -4.13
CA SER A 51 -4.20 -26.57 -3.22
C SER A 51 -2.76 -26.53 -2.71
N PRO A 52 -2.16 -25.34 -2.58
CA PRO A 52 -0.88 -25.21 -1.91
C PRO A 52 -1.08 -25.53 -0.42
N ILE A 53 -0.19 -26.32 0.14
CA ILE A 53 -0.21 -26.72 1.57
C ILE A 53 1.01 -26.20 2.32
N TRP A 54 2.03 -25.77 1.60
CA TRP A 54 3.28 -25.30 2.17
C TRP A 54 3.99 -24.36 1.20
N VAL A 55 4.56 -23.30 1.73
CA VAL A 55 5.39 -22.36 0.99
C VAL A 55 6.74 -22.28 1.69
N ASN A 56 7.82 -22.47 0.94
CA ASN A 56 9.16 -22.07 1.34
C ASN A 56 9.56 -20.87 0.49
N TYR A 57 10.21 -19.89 1.09
CA TYR A 57 10.65 -18.69 0.38
C TYR A 57 11.97 -18.21 0.97
N ASP A 58 12.75 -17.47 0.18
CA ASP A 58 13.92 -16.75 0.66
C ASP A 58 13.66 -15.25 0.57
N LEU A 59 13.88 -14.53 1.66
CA LEU A 59 13.72 -13.08 1.71
C LEU A 59 15.07 -12.38 1.76
N VAL A 60 15.25 -11.41 0.89
CA VAL A 60 16.25 -10.36 1.07
C VAL A 60 15.62 -9.26 1.91
N GLN A 61 16.18 -9.01 3.09
CA GLN A 61 15.70 -7.97 4.02
C GLN A 61 16.78 -6.93 4.22
N GLN A 62 16.46 -5.68 3.91
CA GLN A 62 17.42 -4.59 4.02
C GLN A 62 16.85 -3.48 4.91
N PRO A 63 17.55 -3.07 5.98
CA PRO A 63 17.06 -2.00 6.84
C PRO A 63 16.99 -0.70 6.05
N LEU A 64 15.87 -0.01 6.20
CA LEU A 64 15.66 1.32 5.69
C LEU A 64 16.53 2.31 6.46
N ARG A 65 17.13 3.25 5.74
CA ARG A 65 18.02 4.29 6.25
C ARG A 65 17.63 5.61 5.61
N ALA A 66 17.94 6.69 6.29
CA ALA A 66 17.91 8.03 5.70
C ALA A 66 19.33 8.49 5.37
N ALA A 67 19.47 9.28 4.30
CA ALA A 67 20.73 9.96 4.00
C ALA A 67 21.12 10.95 5.11
N ASP A 68 20.13 11.64 5.70
CA ASP A 68 20.28 12.47 6.89
C ASP A 68 19.42 11.90 8.03
N PRO A 69 20.01 11.60 9.22
CA PRO A 69 19.29 11.04 10.38
C PRO A 69 18.08 11.87 10.86
N ARG A 70 18.00 13.16 10.49
CA ARG A 70 16.85 14.01 10.82
C ARG A 70 15.59 13.64 10.04
N PHE A 71 15.74 12.92 8.93
CA PHE A 71 14.67 12.47 8.04
C PHE A 71 14.54 10.94 8.08
N ASP A 72 14.70 10.33 9.26
CA ASP A 72 14.62 8.88 9.42
C ASP A 72 13.16 8.37 9.29
N PRO A 73 12.83 7.61 8.22
CA PRO A 73 11.49 7.09 7.99
C PRO A 73 11.06 6.01 8.98
N THR A 74 11.97 5.51 9.81
CA THR A 74 11.66 4.56 10.89
C THR A 74 11.11 5.25 12.14
N VAL A 75 11.31 6.57 12.25
CA VAL A 75 10.89 7.39 13.40
C VAL A 75 9.82 8.40 12.99
N ILE A 76 9.94 8.99 11.80
CA ILE A 76 9.00 9.97 11.25
C ILE A 76 8.30 9.31 10.05
N PRO A 77 6.96 9.38 9.95
CA PRO A 77 6.26 8.88 8.76
C PRO A 77 6.87 9.45 7.48
N ALA A 78 7.09 8.59 6.50
CA ALA A 78 7.79 8.95 5.28
C ALA A 78 7.03 10.02 4.47
N GLU A 79 5.69 10.02 4.55
CA GLU A 79 4.82 11.09 4.04
C GLU A 79 5.18 12.45 4.67
N ALA A 80 5.34 12.50 5.99
CA ALA A 80 5.64 13.74 6.69
C ALA A 80 7.04 14.26 6.38
N ILE A 81 7.98 13.39 6.01
CA ILE A 81 9.31 13.80 5.52
C ILE A 81 9.18 14.42 4.13
N VAL A 82 8.53 13.72 3.20
CA VAL A 82 8.41 14.15 1.79
C VAL A 82 7.52 15.39 1.63
N GLU A 83 6.46 15.49 2.43
CA GLU A 83 5.53 16.62 2.42
C GLU A 83 6.01 17.80 3.27
N SER A 84 7.13 17.66 4.00
CA SER A 84 7.63 18.75 4.85
C SER A 84 8.16 19.91 4.02
N GLU A 85 7.78 21.11 4.41
CA GLU A 85 8.32 22.33 3.85
C GLU A 85 9.45 22.89 4.72
N ILE A 86 10.38 23.65 4.11
CA ILE A 86 11.46 24.36 4.82
C ILE A 86 10.89 25.19 5.97
N ASP A 87 9.71 25.77 5.76
CA ASP A 87 9.03 26.62 6.73
C ASP A 87 8.38 25.83 7.88
N ASP A 88 8.13 24.54 7.73
CA ASP A 88 7.53 23.69 8.78
C ASP A 88 8.51 23.44 9.93
N TRP A 89 9.81 23.48 9.65
CA TRP A 89 10.82 23.42 10.71
C TRP A 89 10.68 24.62 11.68
N TRP A 90 10.19 25.76 11.21
CA TRP A 90 10.10 27.02 11.97
C TRP A 90 8.87 27.13 12.87
N THR A 91 8.70 26.16 13.76
CA THR A 91 7.72 26.26 14.84
C THR A 91 7.93 27.54 15.67
N MET A 92 6.85 28.13 16.19
CA MET A 92 6.93 29.32 17.04
C MET A 92 7.89 29.15 18.22
N GLY A 93 7.95 27.96 18.82
CA GLY A 93 8.89 27.65 19.90
C GLY A 93 10.36 27.71 19.47
N ARG A 94 10.70 27.20 18.28
CA ARG A 94 12.07 27.28 17.73
C ARG A 94 12.44 28.72 17.39
N ARG A 95 11.53 29.45 16.73
CA ARG A 95 11.69 30.88 16.42
C ARG A 95 12.01 31.71 17.66
N VAL A 96 11.23 31.54 18.73
CA VAL A 96 11.44 32.21 20.02
C VAL A 96 12.78 31.82 20.66
N ARG A 97 13.05 30.52 20.81
CA ARG A 97 14.28 30.04 21.49
C ARG A 97 15.53 30.56 20.78
N MET A 98 15.50 30.57 19.46
CA MET A 98 16.64 30.98 18.66
C MET A 98 16.83 32.50 18.66
N GLY A 99 15.75 33.27 18.63
CA GLY A 99 15.81 34.72 18.82
C GLY A 99 16.33 35.12 20.22
N GLN A 100 15.91 34.40 21.27
CA GLN A 100 16.39 34.61 22.63
C GLN A 100 17.87 34.29 22.80
N ARG A 101 18.37 33.24 22.15
CA ARG A 101 19.79 32.88 22.20
C ARG A 101 20.71 34.00 21.69
N LEU A 102 20.25 34.73 20.68
CA LEU A 102 21.01 35.81 20.05
C LEU A 102 20.58 37.20 20.54
N GLN A 103 19.75 37.28 21.59
CA GLN A 103 19.12 38.53 22.01
C GLN A 103 20.09 39.65 22.38
N ASP A 104 21.31 39.29 22.81
CA ASP A 104 22.34 40.23 23.25
C ASP A 104 23.33 40.58 22.13
N HIS A 105 23.15 40.02 20.92
CA HIS A 105 24.06 40.24 19.81
C HIS A 105 23.92 41.69 19.27
N PRO A 106 25.02 42.46 19.17
CA PRO A 106 24.96 43.90 18.88
C PRO A 106 24.40 44.19 17.48
N ALA A 107 24.66 43.32 16.49
CA ALA A 107 24.16 43.50 15.13
C ALA A 107 22.61 43.43 15.02
N LEU A 108 21.94 42.83 16.01
CA LEU A 108 20.49 42.67 16.00
C LEU A 108 19.77 43.89 16.59
N GLN A 109 20.40 44.64 17.51
CA GLN A 109 19.72 45.68 18.30
C GLN A 109 19.10 46.78 17.45
N ALA A 110 19.76 47.14 16.35
CA ALA A 110 19.31 48.19 15.43
C ALA A 110 18.26 47.72 14.41
N ARG A 111 17.90 46.43 14.39
CA ARG A 111 17.06 45.81 13.35
C ARG A 111 15.67 45.46 13.90
N ASP A 112 14.71 46.36 13.68
CA ASP A 112 13.31 46.16 14.08
C ASP A 112 12.57 45.13 13.20
N ASP A 113 13.04 44.94 11.97
CA ASP A 113 12.54 43.95 11.01
C ASP A 113 12.82 42.49 11.44
N LEU A 114 13.74 42.28 12.39
CA LEU A 114 14.06 40.97 12.94
C LEU A 114 13.21 40.60 14.16
N ARG A 115 12.22 41.41 14.53
CA ARG A 115 11.37 41.21 15.71
C ARG A 115 10.01 40.63 15.36
N PHE A 116 9.38 39.96 16.31
CA PHE A 116 8.00 39.51 16.15
C PHE A 116 7.03 40.68 16.08
N HIS A 117 6.22 40.68 15.02
CA HIS A 117 5.09 41.58 14.84
C HIS A 117 3.79 40.79 14.80
N ASN A 118 2.93 41.01 15.80
CA ASN A 118 1.63 40.36 16.00
C ASN A 118 1.71 38.82 15.96
N PRO A 119 2.52 38.17 16.83
CA PRO A 119 2.62 36.72 16.86
C PRO A 119 1.26 36.10 17.28
N PRO A 120 0.93 34.91 16.76
CA PRO A 120 -0.36 34.26 17.02
C PRO A 120 -0.51 33.82 18.48
N PRO A 121 -1.73 33.60 18.98
CA PRO A 121 -1.94 32.99 20.30
C PRO A 121 -1.29 31.60 20.42
N PRO A 122 -0.70 31.23 21.58
CA PRO A 122 -0.49 31.99 22.82
C PRO A 122 0.87 32.75 22.88
N TYR A 123 1.42 33.13 21.73
CA TYR A 123 2.76 33.69 21.59
C TYR A 123 2.78 35.23 21.62
N GLU A 124 1.67 35.90 21.92
CA GLU A 124 1.56 37.37 22.01
C GLU A 124 2.60 37.98 22.97
N ARG A 125 2.95 37.25 24.03
CA ARG A 125 3.97 37.65 25.01
C ARG A 125 5.38 37.82 24.43
N PHE A 126 5.62 37.31 23.22
CA PHE A 126 6.89 37.45 22.51
C PHE A 126 6.91 38.63 21.53
N GLN A 127 5.86 39.44 21.50
CA GLN A 127 5.81 40.68 20.73
C GLN A 127 7.06 41.54 20.97
N GLY A 128 7.70 41.99 19.88
CA GLY A 128 8.91 42.80 19.94
C GLY A 128 10.19 42.05 20.36
N GLN A 129 10.13 40.77 20.73
CA GLN A 129 11.33 39.94 20.87
C GLN A 129 11.87 39.55 19.50
N PHE A 130 13.15 39.18 19.43
CA PHE A 130 13.74 38.72 18.17
C PHE A 130 13.09 37.43 17.70
N ASP A 131 12.75 37.40 16.41
CA ASP A 131 12.29 36.22 15.71
C ASP A 131 13.49 35.48 15.12
N GLY A 132 13.79 34.30 15.67
CA GLY A 132 14.89 33.47 15.19
C GLY A 132 14.83 33.11 13.71
N ARG A 133 13.64 33.03 13.09
CA ARG A 133 13.51 32.79 11.64
C ARG A 133 13.99 33.98 10.84
N ALA A 134 13.57 35.19 11.22
CA ALA A 134 14.03 36.42 10.59
C ALA A 134 15.56 36.57 10.77
N VAL A 135 16.08 36.32 11.98
CA VAL A 135 17.52 36.38 12.26
C VAL A 135 18.31 35.37 11.42
N TRP A 136 17.83 34.12 11.30
CA TRP A 136 18.49 33.09 10.47
C TRP A 136 18.52 33.45 8.98
N ARG A 137 17.42 34.03 8.45
CA ARG A 137 17.38 34.49 7.06
C ARG A 137 18.35 35.64 6.81
N ALA A 138 18.56 36.51 7.79
CA ALA A 138 19.51 37.62 7.72
C ALA A 138 20.94 37.26 8.15
N ARG A 139 21.24 36.00 8.50
CA ARG A 139 22.52 35.61 9.16
C ARG A 139 23.77 36.03 8.38
N ALA A 140 23.74 35.92 7.05
CA ALA A 140 24.85 36.31 6.19
C ALA A 140 25.12 37.83 6.25
N GLU A 141 24.07 38.66 6.29
CA GLU A 141 24.20 40.12 6.45
C GLU A 141 24.69 40.51 7.84
N LEU A 142 24.29 39.73 8.85
CA LEU A 142 24.62 39.94 10.25
C LEU A 142 26.01 39.41 10.63
N GLY A 143 26.68 38.70 9.72
CA GLY A 143 27.97 38.05 9.96
C GLY A 143 27.91 36.91 10.97
N LEU A 144 26.74 36.27 11.11
CA LEU A 144 26.51 35.15 12.03
C LEU A 144 26.84 33.83 11.33
N ALA A 145 27.53 32.95 12.06
CA ALA A 145 27.79 31.57 11.64
C ALA A 145 26.68 30.64 12.14
N ASP A 146 26.52 29.47 11.51
CA ASP A 146 25.51 28.48 11.91
C ASP A 146 25.70 28.01 13.36
N GLU A 147 26.94 28.00 13.85
CA GLU A 147 27.33 27.66 15.22
C GLU A 147 26.72 28.61 16.28
N ASP A 148 26.48 29.87 15.92
CA ASP A 148 25.88 30.87 16.82
C ASP A 148 24.44 30.50 17.20
N PHE A 149 23.76 29.75 16.32
CA PHE A 149 22.39 29.30 16.49
C PHE A 149 22.27 28.00 17.33
N GLY A 150 23.41 27.34 17.63
CA GLY A 150 23.47 26.13 18.45
C GLY A 150 23.17 24.85 17.68
N VAL A 151 22.65 23.83 18.38
CA VAL A 151 22.53 22.45 17.83
C VAL A 151 21.30 22.28 16.93
N ALA A 152 20.29 23.13 17.08
CA ALA A 152 19.05 23.05 16.31
C ALA A 152 19.07 24.10 15.20
N ILE A 153 19.81 23.83 14.14
CA ILE A 153 19.77 24.62 12.90
C ILE A 153 18.75 24.01 11.92
N PRO A 154 18.04 24.84 11.12
CA PRO A 154 17.24 24.34 10.01
C PRO A 154 18.09 23.48 9.08
N PRO A 155 17.57 22.36 8.55
CA PRO A 155 18.23 21.67 7.45
C PRO A 155 18.32 22.58 6.22
N ASP A 156 19.43 22.51 5.49
CA ASP A 156 19.49 23.01 4.13
C ASP A 156 18.70 22.03 3.25
N SER A 157 17.42 22.31 3.02
CA SER A 157 16.60 21.58 2.06
C SER A 157 16.05 22.52 0.98
N THR A 158 15.83 21.97 -0.21
CA THR A 158 15.03 22.61 -1.26
C THR A 158 13.56 22.33 -0.99
N PRO A 159 12.63 23.26 -1.29
CA PRO A 159 11.20 22.98 -1.14
C PRO A 159 10.85 21.72 -1.93
N ALA A 160 10.17 20.77 -1.27
CA ALA A 160 9.73 19.55 -1.92
C ALA A 160 8.55 19.82 -2.88
N TRP A 161 7.74 20.85 -2.61
CA TRP A 161 6.60 21.20 -3.45
C TRP A 161 6.96 21.85 -4.79
N ASP A 162 6.53 21.22 -5.87
CA ASP A 162 6.51 21.75 -7.24
C ASP A 162 5.14 22.38 -7.52
N SER A 163 5.10 23.71 -7.53
CA SER A 163 3.86 24.48 -7.76
C SER A 163 3.32 24.39 -9.19
N GLU A 164 4.15 24.08 -10.19
CA GLU A 164 3.70 23.95 -11.58
C GLU A 164 3.02 22.60 -11.80
N ARG A 165 3.55 21.55 -11.16
CA ARG A 165 3.04 20.18 -11.29
C ARG A 165 2.05 19.77 -10.19
N LEU A 166 1.93 20.57 -9.13
CA LEU A 166 1.10 20.33 -7.95
C LEU A 166 1.42 19.00 -7.26
N LEU A 167 2.70 18.74 -7.03
CA LEU A 167 3.20 17.52 -6.38
C LEU A 167 4.47 17.78 -5.57
N TYR A 168 4.76 16.91 -4.63
CA TYR A 168 6.00 16.87 -3.86
C TYR A 168 7.04 15.99 -4.57
N ARG A 169 8.30 16.44 -4.52
CA ARG A 169 9.49 15.73 -5.00
C ARG A 169 10.53 15.74 -3.89
N GLN A 170 10.91 14.56 -3.45
CA GLN A 170 11.90 14.42 -2.39
C GLN A 170 13.28 14.88 -2.88
N GLY A 171 13.94 15.73 -2.10
CA GLY A 171 15.32 16.15 -2.37
C GLY A 171 16.34 15.04 -2.09
N GLU A 172 17.56 15.15 -2.62
CA GLU A 172 18.59 14.13 -2.44
C GLU A 172 19.00 13.92 -0.98
N ALA A 173 19.00 14.98 -0.17
CA ALA A 173 19.34 14.96 1.26
C ALA A 173 18.28 14.27 2.13
N GLU A 174 17.03 14.24 1.66
CA GLU A 174 15.90 13.62 2.34
C GLU A 174 15.65 12.19 1.86
N ALA A 175 16.40 11.74 0.85
CA ALA A 175 16.21 10.44 0.23
C ALA A 175 16.39 9.28 1.21
N PHE A 176 15.58 8.25 0.99
CA PHE A 176 15.71 7.00 1.71
C PHE A 176 16.70 6.09 0.99
N ALA A 177 17.25 5.14 1.72
CA ALA A 177 18.18 4.18 1.18
C ALA A 177 18.13 2.86 1.94
N THR A 178 18.68 1.84 1.33
CA THR A 178 19.13 0.62 1.98
C THR A 178 20.64 0.50 1.81
N ALA A 179 21.23 -0.64 2.16
CA ALA A 179 22.64 -0.88 1.83
C ALA A 179 22.88 -1.05 0.32
N ALA A 180 21.86 -1.46 -0.45
CA ALA A 180 22.00 -1.78 -1.87
C ALA A 180 21.17 -0.90 -2.82
N HIS A 181 20.26 -0.08 -2.30
CA HIS A 181 19.39 0.73 -3.13
C HIS A 181 19.25 2.14 -2.57
N ARG A 182 19.26 3.13 -3.46
CA ARG A 182 18.69 4.44 -3.22
C ARG A 182 17.20 4.38 -3.52
N LEU A 183 16.40 4.97 -2.64
CA LEU A 183 14.94 4.98 -2.72
C LEU A 183 14.47 6.43 -2.82
N ALA A 184 13.97 6.83 -3.99
CA ALA A 184 13.59 8.20 -4.27
C ALA A 184 12.10 8.33 -4.57
N VAL A 185 11.45 9.30 -3.93
CA VAL A 185 10.05 9.65 -4.19
C VAL A 185 10.01 10.79 -5.21
N GLN A 186 9.70 10.45 -6.47
CA GLN A 186 9.74 11.40 -7.59
C GLN A 186 8.45 12.21 -7.75
N GLU A 187 7.30 11.61 -7.45
CA GLU A 187 5.98 12.22 -7.65
C GLU A 187 5.03 11.81 -6.53
N HIS A 188 4.86 12.67 -5.53
CA HIS A 188 3.91 12.44 -4.45
C HIS A 188 2.83 13.53 -4.45
N ARG A 189 1.57 13.16 -4.63
CA ARG A 189 0.45 14.13 -4.71
C ARG A 189 -0.14 14.49 -3.35
N GLY A 190 0.49 14.04 -2.26
CA GLY A 190 -0.03 14.14 -0.91
C GLY A 190 -0.88 12.93 -0.51
N GLY A 191 -1.00 12.71 0.79
CA GLY A 191 -1.76 11.60 1.36
C GLY A 191 -0.89 10.38 1.61
N ARG A 192 -1.48 9.18 1.59
CA ARG A 192 -0.75 7.94 1.92
C ARG A 192 0.31 7.65 0.86
N MET A 193 1.53 7.37 1.30
CA MET A 193 2.59 6.86 0.45
C MET A 193 2.64 5.33 0.53
N ASP A 194 2.93 4.69 -0.61
CA ASP A 194 3.02 3.23 -0.71
C ASP A 194 4.20 2.84 -1.61
N TRP A 195 4.52 1.55 -1.68
CA TRP A 195 5.71 1.03 -2.35
C TRP A 195 5.84 1.51 -3.82
N TYR A 196 4.73 1.69 -4.53
CA TYR A 196 4.70 2.13 -5.92
C TYR A 196 5.05 3.63 -6.11
N ALA A 197 5.04 4.43 -5.04
CA ALA A 197 5.44 5.83 -5.08
C ALA A 197 6.98 6.00 -5.04
N VAL A 198 7.70 4.93 -4.73
CA VAL A 198 9.15 4.92 -4.51
C VAL A 198 9.83 4.27 -5.70
N MET A 199 10.81 4.98 -6.28
CA MET A 199 11.72 4.40 -7.27
C MET A 199 12.98 3.92 -6.57
N ALA A 200 13.30 2.64 -6.76
CA ALA A 200 14.53 2.03 -6.27
C ALA A 200 15.59 2.01 -7.39
N THR A 201 16.77 2.54 -7.08
CA THR A 201 17.95 2.49 -7.95
C THR A 201 19.06 1.75 -7.22
N ALA A 202 19.67 0.75 -7.86
CA ALA A 202 20.77 0.00 -7.26
C ALA A 202 22.00 0.91 -7.03
N GLU A 203 22.64 0.74 -5.87
CA GLU A 203 23.91 1.39 -5.54
C GLU A 203 25.08 0.52 -6.02
N GLU A 204 26.01 1.11 -6.77
CA GLU A 204 27.16 0.38 -7.32
C GLU A 204 28.10 -0.12 -6.21
N GLY A 205 28.49 -1.39 -6.30
CA GLY A 205 29.42 -2.02 -5.34
C GLY A 205 28.78 -2.36 -4.00
N ALA A 206 27.46 -2.24 -3.86
CA ALA A 206 26.76 -2.75 -2.70
C ALA A 206 26.92 -4.28 -2.58
N PRO A 207 27.10 -4.81 -1.35
CA PRO A 207 27.17 -6.25 -1.14
C PRO A 207 25.82 -6.89 -1.46
N ASP A 208 25.85 -8.04 -2.13
CA ASP A 208 24.64 -8.84 -2.31
C ASP A 208 24.10 -9.26 -0.94
N PRO A 209 22.86 -8.89 -0.61
CA PRO A 209 22.26 -9.25 0.67
C PRO A 209 22.03 -10.75 0.74
N GLU A 210 22.39 -11.36 1.87
CA GLU A 210 22.16 -12.78 2.11
C GLU A 210 20.66 -13.05 2.30
N PRO A 211 20.05 -13.95 1.50
CA PRO A 211 18.65 -14.30 1.67
C PRO A 211 18.41 -15.09 2.96
N VAL A 212 17.32 -14.77 3.64
CA VAL A 212 16.87 -15.45 4.86
C VAL A 212 15.73 -16.40 4.51
N PRO A 213 15.87 -17.71 4.78
CA PRO A 213 14.82 -18.68 4.48
C PRO A 213 13.64 -18.52 5.43
N GLY A 214 12.43 -18.68 4.91
CA GLY A 214 11.19 -18.67 5.64
C GLY A 214 10.20 -19.72 5.12
N GLN A 215 9.21 -20.02 5.95
CA GLN A 215 8.19 -21.03 5.66
C GLN A 215 6.84 -20.52 6.11
N ALA A 216 5.80 -20.80 5.33
CA ALA A 216 4.43 -20.43 5.66
C ALA A 216 3.43 -21.49 5.20
N ILE A 217 2.32 -21.56 5.90
CA ILE A 217 1.14 -22.32 5.47
C ILE A 217 0.23 -21.32 4.75
N PRO A 218 -0.06 -21.52 3.45
CA PRO A 218 -0.95 -20.66 2.71
C PRO A 218 -2.39 -20.87 3.18
N THR A 219 -3.18 -19.80 3.14
CA THR A 219 -4.63 -19.83 3.35
C THR A 219 -5.31 -19.34 2.08
N MET A 220 -6.50 -19.85 1.83
CA MET A 220 -7.34 -19.33 0.75
C MET A 220 -7.65 -17.85 1.02
N LEU A 221 -7.52 -17.01 0.01
CA LEU A 221 -7.93 -15.61 0.05
C LEU A 221 -9.44 -15.57 0.26
N HIS A 222 -9.89 -14.79 1.23
CA HIS A 222 -11.31 -14.53 1.44
C HIS A 222 -11.54 -13.03 1.45
N TYR A 223 -12.57 -12.59 0.76
CA TYR A 223 -12.99 -11.19 0.71
C TYR A 223 -14.51 -11.11 0.93
N PRO A 224 -15.03 -9.99 1.45
CA PRO A 224 -16.46 -9.81 1.62
C PRO A 224 -17.23 -10.02 0.31
N GLY A 225 -18.32 -10.79 0.32
CA GLY A 225 -19.09 -11.15 -0.87
C GLY A 225 -18.48 -12.26 -1.74
N ALA A 226 -17.34 -12.86 -1.34
CA ALA A 226 -16.76 -13.99 -2.07
C ALA A 226 -17.71 -15.20 -2.11
N PRO A 227 -17.87 -15.88 -3.26
CA PRO A 227 -18.65 -17.09 -3.34
C PRO A 227 -18.04 -18.19 -2.45
N ALA A 228 -18.89 -19.07 -1.90
CA ALA A 228 -18.42 -20.21 -1.13
C ALA A 228 -17.93 -21.31 -2.07
N SER A 229 -16.64 -21.64 -2.03
CA SER A 229 -15.99 -22.58 -2.96
C SER A 229 -16.49 -24.03 -2.92
N ARG A 230 -17.33 -24.42 -1.94
CA ARG A 230 -17.79 -25.81 -1.78
C ARG A 230 -19.30 -26.00 -1.79
N TRP A 231 -20.08 -24.93 -1.59
CA TRP A 231 -21.53 -25.00 -1.48
C TRP A 231 -22.16 -23.83 -2.21
N TRP A 232 -23.35 -24.08 -2.78
CA TRP A 232 -24.18 -22.98 -3.23
C TRP A 232 -24.64 -22.19 -2.00
N GLN A 233 -24.36 -20.90 -2.00
CA GLN A 233 -24.85 -19.93 -1.03
C GLN A 233 -25.55 -18.82 -1.80
N ILE A 234 -26.69 -18.33 -1.30
CA ILE A 234 -27.29 -17.10 -1.81
C ILE A 234 -26.41 -15.95 -1.32
N GLU A 235 -25.95 -15.14 -2.27
CA GLU A 235 -24.96 -14.07 -2.09
C GLU A 235 -25.28 -13.16 -0.89
N ASP A 236 -24.22 -12.68 -0.24
CA ASP A 236 -24.35 -11.69 0.82
C ASP A 236 -24.74 -10.33 0.22
N ALA A 237 -25.98 -9.89 0.48
CA ALA A 237 -26.51 -8.64 -0.05
C ALA A 237 -25.82 -7.38 0.51
N GLU A 238 -24.97 -7.50 1.53
CA GLU A 238 -24.17 -6.37 2.03
C GLU A 238 -23.03 -5.99 1.04
N VAL A 239 -22.59 -6.93 0.20
CA VAL A 239 -21.52 -6.71 -0.79
C VAL A 239 -21.92 -7.27 -2.15
N ASP A 240 -22.36 -6.38 -3.04
CA ASP A 240 -22.75 -6.71 -4.41
C ASP A 240 -21.64 -6.28 -5.41
N VAL A 241 -20.73 -7.22 -5.71
CA VAL A 241 -19.65 -7.01 -6.69
C VAL A 241 -20.22 -6.90 -8.11
N GLY A 242 -21.35 -7.55 -8.40
CA GLY A 242 -22.02 -7.56 -9.70
C GLY A 242 -23.01 -6.41 -9.92
N GLY A 243 -23.35 -5.67 -8.88
CA GLY A 243 -24.32 -4.56 -8.91
C GLY A 243 -23.86 -3.35 -9.73
N TYR A 244 -22.58 -3.31 -10.06
CA TYR A 244 -22.01 -2.35 -10.99
C TYR A 244 -21.93 -3.00 -12.38
N VAL A 245 -22.85 -2.59 -13.26
CA VAL A 245 -22.83 -3.05 -14.65
C VAL A 245 -21.46 -2.69 -15.26
N PRO A 246 -20.69 -3.66 -15.77
CA PRO A 246 -19.41 -3.36 -16.39
C PRO A 246 -19.64 -2.46 -17.61
N ASP A 247 -19.19 -1.22 -17.51
CA ASP A 247 -19.17 -0.26 -18.60
C ASP A 247 -17.85 -0.39 -19.35
N SER A 248 -17.90 -0.36 -20.67
CA SER A 248 -16.73 -0.25 -21.54
C SER A 248 -15.81 0.93 -21.20
N ALA A 249 -16.34 1.99 -20.59
CA ALA A 249 -15.57 3.14 -20.09
C ALA A 249 -14.89 2.90 -18.74
N HIS A 250 -15.22 1.81 -18.03
CA HIS A 250 -14.72 1.45 -16.70
C HIS A 250 -13.99 0.10 -16.73
N THR A 251 -12.92 0.03 -17.54
CA THR A 251 -12.03 -1.13 -17.66
C THR A 251 -11.60 -1.75 -16.32
N PRO A 252 -11.27 -0.98 -15.25
CA PRO A 252 -10.91 -1.55 -13.95
C PRO A 252 -12.03 -2.41 -13.32
N THR A 253 -13.29 -1.98 -13.45
CA THR A 253 -14.45 -2.72 -12.92
C THR A 253 -14.69 -3.99 -13.73
N ALA A 254 -14.49 -3.95 -15.05
CA ALA A 254 -14.56 -5.13 -15.90
C ALA A 254 -13.48 -6.17 -15.54
N PHE A 255 -12.24 -5.74 -15.31
CA PHE A 255 -11.17 -6.63 -14.83
C PHE A 255 -11.45 -7.21 -13.45
N LEU A 256 -11.94 -6.40 -12.50
CA LEU A 256 -12.31 -6.89 -11.18
C LEU A 256 -13.42 -7.94 -11.26
N THR A 257 -14.43 -7.69 -12.09
CA THR A 257 -15.55 -8.61 -12.34
C THR A 257 -15.04 -9.92 -12.93
N GLU A 258 -14.17 -9.86 -13.95
CA GLU A 258 -13.55 -11.05 -14.53
C GLU A 258 -12.73 -11.81 -13.47
N LEU A 259 -11.84 -11.13 -12.75
CA LEU A 259 -11.00 -11.71 -11.69
C LEU A 259 -11.84 -12.47 -10.65
N VAL A 260 -12.90 -11.83 -10.15
CA VAL A 260 -13.78 -12.38 -9.11
C VAL A 260 -14.63 -13.54 -9.65
N PHE A 261 -15.25 -13.43 -10.83
CA PHE A 261 -16.16 -14.48 -11.29
C PHE A 261 -15.48 -15.65 -12.00
N SER A 262 -14.28 -15.46 -12.56
CA SER A 262 -13.60 -16.53 -13.31
C SER A 262 -12.46 -17.20 -12.54
N HIS A 263 -11.90 -16.55 -11.50
CA HIS A 263 -10.71 -17.06 -10.82
C HIS A 263 -10.81 -17.01 -9.29
N SER A 264 -11.95 -16.67 -8.67
CA SER A 264 -12.01 -16.38 -7.23
C SER A 264 -11.57 -17.50 -6.30
N ASP A 265 -11.72 -18.75 -6.70
CA ASP A 265 -11.51 -19.91 -5.83
C ASP A 265 -10.04 -20.39 -5.73
N ASP A 266 -9.13 -19.84 -6.55
CA ASP A 266 -7.74 -20.32 -6.67
C ASP A 266 -6.69 -19.35 -6.10
N TRP A 267 -7.11 -18.36 -5.31
CA TRP A 267 -6.18 -17.39 -4.72
C TRP A 267 -5.79 -17.80 -3.31
N PHE A 268 -4.49 -17.78 -3.04
CA PHE A 268 -3.92 -18.08 -1.74
C PHE A 268 -3.05 -16.94 -1.26
N LEU A 269 -3.15 -16.65 0.04
CA LEU A 269 -2.27 -15.73 0.74
C LEU A 269 -1.40 -16.52 1.70
N PHE A 270 -0.17 -16.07 1.93
CA PHE A 270 0.65 -16.57 3.02
C PHE A 270 1.34 -15.40 3.72
N PRO A 271 1.50 -15.44 5.05
CA PRO A 271 2.16 -14.36 5.78
C PRO A 271 3.67 -14.37 5.52
N VAL A 272 4.21 -13.19 5.25
CA VAL A 272 5.66 -12.94 5.19
C VAL A 272 6.05 -12.16 6.44
N GLN A 273 6.86 -12.76 7.30
CA GLN A 273 7.30 -12.12 8.55
C GLN A 273 8.55 -11.29 8.31
N SER A 274 8.51 -10.01 8.67
CA SER A 274 9.67 -9.11 8.61
C SER A 274 9.61 -8.03 9.69
N PRO A 275 10.76 -7.55 10.21
CA PRO A 275 10.79 -6.40 11.09
C PRO A 275 10.29 -5.12 10.38
N ALA A 276 9.68 -4.21 11.14
CA ALA A 276 9.30 -2.90 10.62
C ALA A 276 10.55 -2.07 10.24
N GLY A 277 10.42 -1.20 9.23
CA GLY A 277 11.52 -0.37 8.74
C GLY A 277 12.51 -1.12 7.85
N TYR A 278 12.06 -2.18 7.15
CA TYR A 278 12.87 -2.92 6.18
C TYR A 278 12.23 -2.88 4.81
N VAL A 279 13.06 -2.82 3.77
CA VAL A 279 12.67 -3.22 2.41
C VAL A 279 12.81 -4.72 2.33
N VAL A 280 11.71 -5.38 1.95
CA VAL A 280 11.63 -6.84 1.86
C VAL A 280 11.44 -7.21 0.41
N THR A 281 12.36 -7.99 -0.12
CA THR A 281 12.28 -8.55 -1.48
C THR A 281 12.23 -10.06 -1.36
N MET A 282 11.25 -10.68 -2.00
CA MET A 282 11.23 -12.13 -2.12
C MET A 282 12.21 -12.53 -3.22
N ALA A 283 13.25 -13.28 -2.87
CA ALA A 283 14.27 -13.72 -3.83
C ALA A 283 13.86 -15.02 -4.52
N THR A 284 13.24 -15.92 -3.76
CA THR A 284 12.83 -17.24 -4.25
C THR A 284 11.50 -17.63 -3.61
N LEU A 285 10.74 -18.47 -4.32
CA LEU A 285 9.47 -19.00 -3.85
C LEU A 285 9.32 -20.44 -4.32
N ALA A 286 8.99 -21.34 -3.41
CA ALA A 286 8.69 -22.73 -3.71
C ALA A 286 7.41 -23.16 -3.00
N VAL A 287 6.43 -23.58 -3.78
CA VAL A 287 5.10 -23.97 -3.29
C VAL A 287 4.97 -25.49 -3.40
N ARG A 288 4.56 -26.15 -2.31
CA ARG A 288 4.23 -27.58 -2.31
C ARG A 288 2.71 -27.75 -2.20
N ASP A 289 2.18 -28.64 -3.03
CA ASP A 289 0.76 -28.89 -3.12
C ASP A 289 0.29 -30.12 -2.31
N VAL A 290 -1.04 -30.34 -2.28
CA VAL A 290 -1.67 -31.49 -1.60
C VAL A 290 -1.23 -32.86 -2.13
N PHE A 291 -0.74 -32.94 -3.37
CA PHE A 291 -0.25 -34.16 -3.99
C PHE A 291 1.26 -34.38 -3.76
N GLY A 292 1.92 -33.48 -3.03
CA GLY A 292 3.34 -33.54 -2.72
C GLY A 292 4.24 -33.07 -3.86
N ARG A 293 3.69 -32.43 -4.91
CA ARG A 293 4.47 -31.79 -5.96
C ARG A 293 4.96 -30.43 -5.48
N THR A 294 6.17 -30.07 -5.89
CA THR A 294 6.78 -28.77 -5.57
C THR A 294 6.96 -27.99 -6.86
N TYR A 295 6.64 -26.70 -6.78
CA TYR A 295 6.68 -25.73 -7.86
C TYR A 295 7.61 -24.60 -7.45
N SER A 296 8.72 -24.40 -8.15
CA SER A 296 9.73 -23.40 -7.79
C SER A 296 9.77 -22.22 -8.77
N SER A 297 9.94 -21.00 -8.24
CA SER A 297 10.22 -19.81 -9.03
C SER A 297 11.54 -19.89 -9.78
N GLN A 298 12.40 -20.86 -9.49
CA GLN A 298 13.68 -21.04 -10.17
C GLN A 298 13.62 -22.04 -11.33
N GLU A 299 12.51 -22.75 -11.50
CA GLU A 299 12.40 -23.79 -12.52
C GLU A 299 12.23 -23.20 -13.93
N ARG A 300 13.06 -23.69 -14.85
CA ARG A 300 13.06 -23.28 -16.26
C ARG A 300 12.85 -24.46 -17.19
N ASP A 301 12.19 -24.24 -18.31
CA ASP A 301 12.00 -25.25 -19.34
C ASP A 301 13.25 -25.44 -20.21
N GLY A 302 13.18 -26.34 -21.20
CA GLY A 302 14.29 -26.59 -22.12
C GLY A 302 14.66 -25.41 -23.03
N ALA A 303 13.80 -24.40 -23.15
CA ALA A 303 14.04 -23.15 -23.87
C ALA A 303 14.58 -22.04 -22.96
N GLY A 304 14.66 -22.26 -21.64
CA GLY A 304 15.09 -21.27 -20.65
C GLY A 304 13.96 -20.32 -20.22
N GLU A 305 12.72 -20.59 -20.58
CA GLU A 305 11.56 -19.87 -20.06
C GLU A 305 11.19 -20.37 -18.67
N TRP A 306 10.60 -19.51 -17.85
CA TRP A 306 10.16 -19.90 -16.52
C TRP A 306 8.99 -20.90 -16.62
N LEU A 307 9.13 -22.05 -15.98
CA LEU A 307 8.06 -23.07 -15.94
C LEU A 307 6.82 -22.57 -15.20
N TYR A 308 7.02 -21.76 -14.15
CA TYR A 308 5.96 -21.19 -13.33
C TYR A 308 6.12 -19.66 -13.25
N PRO A 309 5.72 -18.92 -14.29
CA PRO A 309 5.88 -17.47 -14.33
C PRO A 309 5.10 -16.76 -13.23
N GLY A 310 3.96 -17.32 -12.78
CA GLY A 310 3.19 -16.79 -11.65
C GLY A 310 3.86 -16.93 -10.28
N LEU A 311 4.96 -17.67 -10.17
CA LEU A 311 5.78 -17.76 -8.95
C LEU A 311 6.99 -16.83 -8.99
N GLN A 312 7.20 -16.07 -10.08
CA GLN A 312 8.26 -15.07 -10.12
C GLN A 312 7.94 -13.96 -9.11
N PRO A 313 8.85 -13.67 -8.17
CA PRO A 313 8.63 -12.66 -7.15
C PRO A 313 8.73 -11.22 -7.67
#